data_AF-W7VST1-F1
#
_entry.id   AF-W7VST1-F1
#
_cell.length_a   1.000
_cell.length_b   1.000
_cell.length_c   1.000
_cell.angle_alpha   90.00
_cell.angle_beta   90.00
_cell.angle_gamma   90.00
#
_symmetry.space_group_name_H-M   'P 1'
#
loop_
_entity.id
_entity.type
_entity.pdbx_description
1 polymer ?
#
loop_
_entity_poly.entity_id
_entity_poly.type
_entity_poly.pdbx_seq_one_letter_code
_entity_poly.pdbx_strand_id
1 'polypeptide(L)' 'MALLPIRLFGRDLLGGRLVTLFDTRIETGSYWLTKLKPRKETDGMKAFRGWLEQECRDN' A
#
# COMPACT_ATOMS: atom_id res chain seq x y z
N MET A 1 -0.78 -14.04 -17.21
CA MET A 1 -1.41 -14.21 -15.89
C MET A 1 -0.42 -13.75 -14.84
N ALA A 2 -0.88 -13.00 -13.84
CA ALA A 2 -0.01 -12.43 -12.81
C ALA A 2 -0.66 -12.58 -11.42
N LEU A 3 0.16 -12.74 -10.39
CA LEU A 3 -0.24 -12.64 -9.00
C LEU A 3 0.28 -11.32 -8.45
N LEU A 4 -0.62 -10.44 -8.01
CA LEU A 4 -0.27 -9.09 -7.61
C LEU A 4 -1.17 -8.57 -6.49
N PRO A 5 -0.74 -7.52 -5.75
CA PRO A 5 -1.56 -6.89 -4.72
C PRO A 5 -2.70 -6.07 -5.31
N ILE A 6 -3.91 -6.63 -5.32
CA ILE A 6 -5.12 -6.07 -5.98
C ILE A 6 -5.40 -4.62 -5.55
N ARG A 7 -5.18 -4.27 -4.27
CA ARG A 7 -5.40 -2.92 -3.72
C ARG A 7 -4.64 -1.82 -4.49
N LEU A 8 -3.51 -2.14 -5.14
CA LEU A 8 -2.74 -1.18 -5.92
C LEU A 8 -3.26 -0.92 -7.34
N PHE A 9 -4.15 -1.77 -7.85
CA PHE A 9 -4.61 -1.74 -9.25
C PHE A 9 -6.09 -1.37 -9.39
N GLY A 10 -6.66 -0.69 -8.39
CA GLY A 10 -8.07 -0.29 -8.38
C GLY A 10 -8.51 0.46 -9.63
N ARG A 11 -7.66 1.34 -10.18
CA ARG A 11 -7.97 2.09 -11.41
C ARG A 11 -8.04 1.21 -12.67
N ASP A 12 -7.22 0.17 -12.76
CA ASP A 12 -7.23 -0.74 -13.90
C ASP A 12 -8.41 -1.73 -13.81
N LEU A 13 -8.77 -2.12 -12.59
CA LEU A 13 -9.96 -2.93 -12.30
C LEU A 13 -11.25 -2.17 -12.63
N LEU A 14 -11.40 -0.94 -12.13
CA LEU A 14 -12.55 -0.08 -12.43
C LEU A 14 -12.64 0.24 -13.93
N GLY A 15 -11.50 0.38 -14.60
CA GLY A 15 -11.42 0.64 -16.04
C GLY A 15 -11.54 -0.60 -16.93
N GLY A 16 -11.74 -1.80 -16.37
CA GLY A 16 -11.87 -3.05 -17.12
C GLY A 16 -10.61 -3.50 -17.87
N ARG A 17 -9.46 -2.86 -17.66
CA ARG A 17 -8.17 -3.26 -18.24
C ARG A 17 -7.57 -4.48 -17.53
N LEU A 18 -7.95 -4.68 -16.28
CA LEU A 18 -7.55 -5.81 -15.46
C LEU A 18 -8.79 -6.50 -14.91
N VAL A 19 -8.77 -7.83 -14.90
CA VAL A 19 -9.85 -8.64 -14.33
C VAL A 19 -9.26 -9.62 -13.32
N THR A 20 -9.97 -9.79 -12.21
CA THR A 20 -9.62 -10.79 -11.20
C THR A 20 -10.33 -12.09 -11.57
N LEU A 21 -9.57 -13.10 -11.99
CA LEU A 21 -10.14 -14.38 -12.43
C LEU A 21 -10.66 -15.24 -11.28
N PHE A 22 -10.06 -15.10 -10.09
CA PHE A 22 -10.43 -15.84 -8.88
C PHE A 22 -10.37 -14.92 -7.67
N ASP A 23 -11.29 -15.07 -6.72
CA ASP A 23 -11.28 -14.27 -5.50
C ASP A 23 -10.32 -14.79 -4.42
N THR A 24 -9.64 -15.93 -4.68
CA THR A 24 -8.63 -16.48 -3.77
C THR A 24 -7.45 -15.51 -3.62
N ARG A 25 -7.12 -15.14 -2.38
CA ARG A 25 -6.01 -14.24 -2.04
C ARG A 25 -5.08 -14.92 -1.04
N ILE A 26 -3.80 -14.55 -1.11
CA ILE A 26 -2.78 -14.98 -0.16
C ILE A 26 -2.05 -13.77 0.39
N GLU A 27 -1.71 -13.82 1.68
CA GLU A 27 -0.89 -12.80 2.33
C GLU A 27 0.58 -13.21 2.24
N THR A 28 1.33 -12.52 1.38
CA THR A 28 2.76 -12.81 1.16
C THR A 28 3.68 -11.68 1.62
N GLY A 29 3.12 -10.62 2.22
CA GLY A 29 3.88 -9.47 2.69
C GLY A 29 3.03 -8.22 2.88
N SER A 30 3.71 -7.15 3.29
CA SER A 30 3.10 -5.85 3.56
C SER A 30 3.98 -4.73 3.02
N TYR A 31 3.40 -3.54 2.87
CA TYR A 31 4.15 -2.32 2.54
C TYR A 31 4.66 -1.66 3.80
N TRP A 32 5.90 -1.16 3.77
CA TRP A 32 6.56 -0.58 4.93
C TRP A 32 7.05 0.84 4.63
N LEU A 33 6.76 1.78 5.52
CA LEU A 33 7.44 3.07 5.54
C LEU A 33 8.75 2.91 6.34
N THR A 34 9.90 3.03 5.66
CA THR A 34 11.22 2.80 6.27
C THR A 34 12.05 4.07 6.32
N LYS A 35 12.95 4.13 7.30
CA LYS A 35 14.01 5.15 7.39
C LYS A 35 15.34 4.50 7.72
N LEU A 36 16.42 5.15 7.32
CA LEU A 36 17.76 4.72 7.71
C LEU A 36 17.96 4.92 9.22
N LYS A 37 18.50 3.90 9.91
CA LYS A 37 18.79 3.94 11.36
C LYS A 37 19.54 5.20 11.84
N PRO A 38 20.58 5.72 11.14
CA PRO A 38 21.28 6.93 11.60
C PRO A 38 20.49 8.23 11.35
N ARG A 39 19.44 8.21 10.54
CA ARG A 39 18.69 9.42 10.17
C ARG A 39 17.73 9.80 11.29
N LYS A 40 18.03 10.90 11.99
CA LYS A 40 17.08 11.53 12.92
C LYS A 40 15.83 11.94 12.15
N GLU A 41 14.71 11.68 12.77
CA GLU A 41 13.41 11.98 12.19
C GLU A 41 13.08 13.45 12.36
N THR A 42 12.80 14.12 11.26
CA THR A 42 12.37 15.52 11.29
C THR A 42 10.88 15.60 11.66
N ASP A 43 10.42 16.77 12.08
CA ASP A 43 9.00 16.95 12.42
C ASP A 43 8.10 16.76 11.19
N GLY A 44 8.58 17.11 9.98
CA GLY A 44 7.88 16.80 8.74
C GLY A 44 7.74 15.29 8.49
N MET A 45 8.76 14.49 8.81
CA MET A 45 8.68 13.02 8.71
C MET A 45 7.68 12.44 9.73
N LYS A 46 7.61 13.00 10.95
CA LYS A 46 6.62 12.59 11.95
C LYS A 46 5.21 12.89 11.50
N ALA A 47 4.97 14.11 11.00
CA ALA A 47 3.67 14.54 10.50
C ALA A 47 3.23 13.66 9.33
N PHE A 48 4.13 13.40 8.37
CA PHE A 48 3.85 12.52 7.23
C PHE A 48 3.51 11.09 7.66
N ARG A 49 4.29 10.49 8.57
CA ARG A 49 3.98 9.15 9.08
C ARG A 49 2.61 9.12 9.77
N GLY A 50 2.32 10.07 10.64
CA GLY A 50 1.04 10.11 11.36
C GLY A 50 -0.15 10.25 10.43
N TRP A 51 -0.04 11.11 9.42
CA TRP A 51 -1.05 11.22 8.36
C TRP A 51 -1.19 9.89 7.58
N LEU A 52 -0.07 9.29 7.15
CA LEU A 52 -0.11 8.04 6.38
C LEU A 52 -0.75 6.88 7.16
N GLU A 53 -0.44 6.76 8.45
CA GLU A 53 -1.02 5.76 9.34
C GLU A 53 -2.54 5.94 9.52
N GLN A 54 -3.02 7.19 9.51
CA GLN A 54 -4.44 7.51 9.56
C GLN A 54 -5.14 7.11 8.25
N GLU A 55 -4.60 7.52 7.10
CA GLU A 55 -5.16 7.17 5.78
C GLU A 55 -5.19 5.66 5.53
N CYS A 56 -4.18 4.92 6.00
CA CYS A 56 -4.15 3.46 5.90
C CYS A 56 -5.19 2.77 6.81
N ARG A 57 -5.68 3.45 7.85
CA ARG A 57 -6.72 2.92 8.74
C ARG A 57 -8.12 3.16 8.18
N ASP A 58 -8.31 4.29 7.50
CA ASP A 58 -9.61 4.71 6.97
C ASP A 58 -10.00 3.99 5.66
N ASN A 59 -9.12 3.14 5.11
CA ASN A 59 -9.22 2.52 3.78
C ASN A 59 -9.01 1.00 3.78
#